data_AF-A0A2K1I9M8-F1
#
_entry.id   AF-A0A2K1I9M8-F1
#
_cell.length_a   1.000
_cell.length_b   1.000
_cell.length_c   1.000
_cell.angle_alpha   90.00
_cell.angle_beta   90.00
_cell.angle_gamma   90.00
#
_symmetry.space_group_name_H-M   'P 1'
#
loop_
_entity.id
_entity.type
_entity.pdbx_description
1 polymer ?
#
loop_
_entity_poly.entity_id
_entity_poly.type
_entity_poly.pdbx_seq_one_letter_code
_entity_poly.pdbx_strand_id
1 'polypeptide(L)'
;MTGRILQGSYFLDFTVLLPPIVASYAATYGNTPSSKELQDLQIWHLRLGYLHHDMIQKLAANGSVNGLRLKTTEAPTLCSGCAFKNSHCATFPKNISRVRATQPGMLIHSDICGPMNVPSHGGSLYYILFQDNHTRYRFVFCIAKKFDALTCFQRAIRSMIHYAQLNLVFWAEVVDNIVYTLNRTCSRLNPHITPFEAYTEIKPSLAHKKNSAA
;
A
#
# COMPACT_ATOMS: atom_id res chain seq x y z
N MET A 1 -11.10 13.86 -14.64
CA MET A 1 -11.52 13.22 -13.38
C MET A 1 -10.94 14.04 -12.25
N THR A 2 -11.77 14.72 -11.45
CA THR A 2 -11.33 15.57 -10.34
C THR A 2 -11.97 15.07 -9.06
N GLY A 3 -11.16 14.85 -8.01
CA GLY A 3 -11.61 14.43 -6.69
C GLY A 3 -11.11 15.39 -5.62
N ARG A 4 -11.76 15.39 -4.45
CA ARG A 4 -11.42 16.25 -3.31
C ARG A 4 -11.24 15.42 -2.04
N ILE A 5 -10.38 15.90 -1.15
CA ILE A 5 -10.08 15.24 0.12
C ILE A 5 -10.93 15.90 1.21
N LEU A 6 -11.73 15.11 1.91
CA LEU A 6 -12.47 15.51 3.10
C LEU A 6 -12.14 14.56 4.26
N GLN A 7 -11.72 15.12 5.40
CA GLN A 7 -11.40 14.38 6.63
C GLN A 7 -10.44 13.18 6.42
N GLY A 8 -9.39 13.38 5.60
CA GLY A 8 -8.36 12.37 5.37
C GLY A 8 -8.78 11.22 4.44
N SER A 9 -9.99 11.26 3.88
CA SER A 9 -10.48 10.29 2.90
C SER A 9 -10.59 10.95 1.52
N TYR A 10 -10.11 10.26 0.48
CA TYR A 10 -10.18 10.74 -0.90
C TYR A 10 -11.58 10.44 -1.45
N PHE A 11 -12.38 11.47 -1.67
CA PHE A 11 -13.70 11.34 -2.28
C PHE A 11 -13.62 11.67 -3.76
N LEU A 12 -14.04 10.71 -4.59
CA LEU A 12 -14.29 10.92 -6.01
C LEU A 12 -15.61 11.68 -6.14
N ASP A 13 -15.58 12.92 -6.63
CA ASP A 13 -16.80 13.66 -6.97
C ASP A 13 -17.40 13.02 -8.23
N PHE A 14 -18.22 11.98 -8.03
CA PHE A 14 -19.06 11.42 -9.07
C PHE A 14 -20.47 11.98 -8.85
N THR A 15 -20.84 13.03 -9.59
CA THR A 15 -22.25 13.32 -9.82
C THR A 15 -22.80 12.14 -10.62
N VAL A 16 -23.39 11.17 -9.92
CA VAL A 16 -24.26 10.18 -10.57
C VAL A 16 -25.46 10.98 -11.07
N LEU A 17 -25.40 11.42 -12.33
CA LEU A 17 -26.63 11.60 -13.09
C LEU A 17 -27.19 10.19 -13.25
N LEU A 18 -27.93 9.75 -12.23
CA LEU A 18 -28.83 8.62 -12.36
C LEU A 18 -29.72 8.99 -13.55
N PRO A 19 -29.74 8.20 -14.64
CA PRO A 19 -30.87 8.32 -15.54
C PRO A 19 -32.14 8.16 -14.69
N PRO A 20 -33.22 8.92 -14.97
CA PRO A 20 -34.44 8.81 -14.21
C PRO A 20 -34.81 7.34 -14.15
N ILE A 21 -35.01 6.87 -12.93
CA ILE A 21 -35.47 5.52 -12.61
C ILE A 21 -36.69 5.26 -13.48
N VAL A 22 -36.48 4.55 -14.58
CA VAL A 22 -37.58 3.90 -15.29
C VAL A 22 -37.91 2.73 -14.38
N ALA A 23 -38.98 2.91 -13.60
CA ALA A 23 -39.59 1.90 -12.78
C ALA A 23 -39.80 0.61 -13.59
N SER A 24 -38.91 -0.36 -13.42
CA SER A 24 -39.13 -1.75 -13.84
C SER A 24 -38.12 -2.73 -13.22
N TYR A 25 -37.62 -2.46 -12.02
CA TYR A 25 -37.10 -3.55 -11.17
C TYR A 25 -38.26 -4.15 -10.39
N ALA A 26 -39.20 -4.74 -11.12
CA ALA A 26 -40.01 -5.80 -10.55
C ALA A 26 -39.09 -7.02 -10.40
N ALA A 27 -38.62 -7.24 -9.17
CA ALA A 27 -38.06 -8.51 -8.77
C ALA A 27 -39.13 -9.59 -8.94
N THR A 28 -39.21 -10.18 -10.14
CA THR A 28 -39.91 -11.44 -10.36
C THR A 28 -38.99 -12.57 -9.90
N TYR A 29 -38.92 -12.76 -8.58
CA TYR A 29 -38.59 -14.07 -8.04
C TYR A 29 -39.76 -14.98 -8.41
N GLY A 30 -39.62 -15.71 -9.51
CA GLY A 30 -40.62 -16.69 -9.96
C GLY A 30 -41.18 -16.47 -11.36
N ASN A 31 -40.34 -16.18 -12.35
CA ASN A 31 -40.64 -16.50 -13.74
C ASN A 31 -39.58 -17.49 -14.24
N THR A 32 -39.91 -18.78 -14.24
CA THR A 32 -39.25 -19.75 -15.12
C THR A 32 -39.44 -19.23 -16.55
N PRO A 33 -38.38 -18.81 -17.27
CA PRO A 33 -38.56 -18.36 -18.63
C PRO A 33 -38.97 -19.56 -19.47
N SER A 34 -40.07 -19.39 -20.19
CA SER A 34 -40.40 -20.18 -21.37
C SER A 34 -39.14 -20.40 -22.20
N SER A 35 -38.94 -21.63 -22.64
CA SER A 35 -37.68 -22.23 -23.12
C SER A 35 -37.09 -21.65 -24.44
N LYS A 36 -37.39 -20.38 -24.79
CA LYS A 36 -37.10 -19.80 -26.12
C LYS A 36 -36.58 -18.35 -26.17
N GLU A 37 -36.30 -17.65 -25.06
CA GLU A 37 -35.77 -16.27 -25.15
C GLU A 37 -34.23 -16.20 -25.24
N LEU A 38 -33.73 -15.50 -26.27
CA LEU A 38 -32.31 -15.15 -26.44
C LEU A 38 -31.93 -14.04 -25.45
N GLN A 39 -30.81 -14.21 -24.74
CA GLN A 39 -30.36 -13.26 -23.72
C GLN A 39 -29.00 -12.66 -24.07
N ASP A 40 -28.74 -11.45 -23.58
CA ASP A 40 -27.50 -10.75 -23.84
C ASP A 40 -26.31 -11.41 -23.13
N LEU A 41 -25.16 -11.41 -23.79
CA LEU A 41 -23.90 -11.97 -23.28
C LEU A 41 -23.52 -11.39 -21.91
N GLN A 42 -23.78 -10.11 -21.69
CA GLN A 42 -23.51 -9.44 -20.42
C GLN A 42 -24.35 -10.00 -19.26
N ILE A 43 -25.57 -10.48 -19.52
CA ILE A 43 -26.42 -11.07 -18.48
C ILE A 43 -25.86 -12.42 -18.05
N TRP A 44 -25.43 -13.24 -19.01
CA TRP A 44 -24.77 -14.52 -18.73
C TRP A 44 -23.44 -14.33 -18.00
N HIS A 45 -22.67 -13.31 -18.39
CA HIS A 45 -21.45 -12.92 -17.69
C HIS A 45 -21.69 -12.65 -16.19
N LEU A 46 -22.74 -11.88 -15.85
CA LEU A 46 -23.10 -11.61 -14.46
C LEU A 46 -23.60 -12.86 -13.73
N ARG A 47 -24.47 -13.67 -14.35
CA ARG A 47 -25.03 -14.90 -13.73
C ARG A 47 -23.97 -15.98 -13.47
N LEU A 48 -22.97 -16.08 -14.33
CA LEU A 48 -21.87 -17.05 -14.22
C LEU A 48 -20.71 -16.54 -13.37
N GLY A 49 -20.92 -15.49 -12.55
CA GLY A 49 -19.92 -14.99 -11.61
C GLY A 49 -18.76 -14.25 -12.28
N TYR A 50 -19.04 -13.46 -13.31
CA TYR A 50 -18.07 -12.68 -14.09
C TYR A 50 -17.12 -13.56 -14.91
N LEU A 51 -17.62 -14.68 -15.44
CA LEU A 51 -16.86 -15.56 -16.35
C LEU A 51 -16.50 -14.81 -17.65
N HIS A 52 -15.28 -15.00 -18.17
CA HIS A 52 -14.82 -14.27 -19.36
C HIS A 52 -15.78 -14.42 -20.54
N HIS A 53 -16.08 -13.31 -21.23
CA HIS A 53 -17.04 -13.26 -22.34
C HIS A 53 -16.74 -14.30 -23.43
N ASP A 54 -15.47 -14.44 -23.82
CA ASP A 54 -15.05 -15.46 -24.82
C ASP A 54 -15.33 -16.90 -24.38
N MET A 55 -15.26 -17.18 -23.07
CA MET A 55 -15.54 -18.53 -22.57
C MET A 55 -17.04 -18.82 -22.67
N ILE A 56 -17.88 -17.83 -22.38
CA ILE A 56 -19.34 -17.95 -22.53
C ILE A 56 -19.71 -18.13 -24.01
N GLN A 57 -19.07 -17.39 -24.92
CA GLN A 57 -19.24 -17.57 -26.36
C GLN A 57 -18.83 -18.97 -26.83
N LYS A 58 -17.68 -19.49 -26.35
CA LYS A 58 -17.23 -20.86 -26.65
C LYS A 58 -18.21 -21.91 -26.13
N LEU A 59 -18.74 -21.74 -24.92
CA LEU A 59 -19.72 -22.65 -24.34
C LEU A 59 -21.02 -22.68 -25.15
N ALA A 60 -21.46 -21.52 -25.65
CA ALA A 60 -22.62 -21.41 -26.52
C ALA A 60 -22.37 -22.02 -27.90
N ALA A 61 -21.21 -21.74 -28.52
CA ALA A 61 -20.83 -22.24 -29.84
C ALA A 61 -20.66 -23.76 -29.87
N ASN A 62 -20.06 -24.33 -28.83
CA ASN A 62 -19.84 -25.77 -28.70
C ASN A 62 -21.11 -26.52 -28.24
N GLY A 63 -22.21 -25.82 -27.95
CA GLY A 63 -23.44 -26.42 -27.41
C GLY A 63 -23.22 -27.16 -26.09
N SER A 64 -22.18 -26.81 -25.33
CA SER A 64 -21.76 -27.59 -24.14
C SER A 64 -22.66 -27.39 -22.93
N VAL A 65 -23.51 -26.35 -22.94
CA VAL A 65 -24.41 -25.99 -21.85
C VAL A 65 -25.83 -25.82 -22.37
N ASN A 66 -26.76 -26.62 -21.85
CA ASN A 66 -28.17 -26.48 -22.18
C ASN A 66 -28.74 -25.17 -21.63
N GLY A 67 -29.52 -24.46 -22.45
CA GLY A 67 -30.17 -23.19 -22.07
C GLY A 67 -29.30 -21.93 -22.25
N LEU A 68 -28.02 -22.07 -22.61
CA LEU A 68 -27.15 -20.94 -22.91
C LEU A 68 -27.35 -20.49 -24.37
N ARG A 69 -28.26 -19.54 -24.59
CA ARG A 69 -28.51 -18.94 -25.91
C ARG A 69 -28.20 -17.44 -25.90
N LEU A 70 -27.28 -17.03 -26.77
CA LEU A 70 -26.79 -15.66 -26.87
C LEU A 70 -27.55 -14.89 -27.96
N LYS A 71 -28.02 -13.69 -27.65
CA LYS A 71 -28.59 -12.74 -28.62
C LYS A 71 -27.51 -11.93 -29.33
N THR A 72 -26.52 -11.48 -28.56
CA THR A 72 -25.46 -10.58 -28.98
C THR A 72 -24.11 -11.22 -28.65
N THR A 73 -23.22 -11.32 -29.64
CA THR A 73 -21.85 -11.79 -29.45
C THR A 73 -20.87 -10.66 -29.15
N GLU A 74 -21.27 -9.41 -29.31
CA GLU A 74 -20.43 -8.27 -28.98
C GLU A 74 -20.26 -8.16 -27.46
N ALA A 75 -19.02 -8.34 -27.00
CA ALA A 75 -18.68 -8.13 -25.60
C ALA A 75 -18.64 -6.62 -25.33
N PRO A 76 -19.28 -6.13 -24.24
CA PRO A 76 -19.09 -4.75 -23.83
C PRO A 76 -17.62 -4.50 -23.50
N THR A 77 -17.13 -3.31 -23.83
CA THR A 77 -15.72 -2.94 -23.72
C THR A 77 -15.16 -3.03 -22.30
N LEU A 78 -15.99 -2.86 -21.28
CA LEU A 78 -15.60 -3.02 -19.88
C LEU A 78 -16.80 -3.39 -19.01
N CYS A 79 -16.68 -4.44 -18.20
CA CYS A 79 -17.60 -4.71 -17.11
C CYS A 79 -17.07 -4.08 -15.81
N SER A 80 -17.89 -3.28 -15.13
CA SER A 80 -17.52 -2.62 -13.86
C SER A 80 -17.10 -3.61 -12.76
N GLY A 81 -17.79 -4.75 -12.65
CA GLY A 81 -17.43 -5.80 -11.68
C GLY A 81 -16.11 -6.50 -12.00
N CYS A 82 -15.83 -6.76 -13.29
CA CYS A 82 -14.52 -7.27 -13.72
C CYS A 82 -13.40 -6.27 -13.48
N ALA A 83 -13.64 -4.99 -13.75
CA ALA A 83 -12.64 -3.95 -13.53
C ALA A 83 -12.24 -3.87 -12.05
N PHE A 84 -13.21 -3.99 -11.14
CA PHE A 84 -12.93 -4.01 -9.70
C PHE A 84 -12.22 -5.30 -9.27
N LYS A 85 -12.75 -6.47 -9.68
CA LYS A 85 -12.22 -7.80 -9.32
C LYS A 85 -10.81 -8.05 -9.87
N ASN A 86 -10.55 -7.64 -11.10
CA ASN A 86 -9.29 -7.90 -11.81
C ASN A 86 -8.40 -6.66 -11.88
N SER A 87 -8.66 -5.64 -11.04
CA SER A 87 -7.73 -4.52 -10.90
C SER A 87 -6.44 -5.04 -10.28
N HIS A 88 -5.38 -5.09 -11.09
CA HIS A 88 -4.05 -5.39 -10.57
C HIS A 88 -3.49 -4.13 -9.90
N CYS A 89 -2.75 -4.33 -8.81
CA CYS A 89 -1.95 -3.26 -8.24
C CYS A 89 -0.99 -2.75 -9.33
N ALA A 90 -1.00 -1.44 -9.58
CA ALA A 90 -0.13 -0.83 -10.58
C ALA A 90 1.33 -1.21 -10.31
N THR A 91 2.09 -1.47 -11.37
CA THR A 91 3.51 -1.74 -11.22
C THR A 91 4.19 -0.53 -10.59
N PHE A 92 5.08 -0.77 -9.63
CA PHE A 92 5.85 0.31 -9.03
C PHE A 92 6.64 1.04 -10.12
N PRO A 93 6.54 2.39 -10.20
CA PRO A 93 7.24 3.14 -11.23
C PRO A 93 8.75 2.90 -11.10
N LYS A 94 9.35 2.35 -12.15
CA LYS A 94 10.80 2.06 -12.19
C LYS A 94 11.67 3.31 -12.05
N ASN A 95 11.07 4.49 -12.27
CA ASN A 95 11.73 5.79 -12.34
C ASN A 95 11.68 6.58 -11.03
N ILE A 96 11.14 6.03 -9.94
CA ILE A 96 11.45 6.59 -8.61
C ILE A 96 12.91 6.24 -8.38
N SER A 97 13.75 7.27 -8.47
CA SER A 97 15.19 7.16 -8.32
C SER A 97 15.51 6.32 -7.08
N ARG A 98 15.99 5.10 -7.30
CA ARG A 98 16.77 4.38 -6.30
C ARG A 98 18.10 5.12 -6.22
N VAL A 99 18.10 6.31 -5.61
CA VAL A 99 19.32 7.07 -5.35
C VAL A 99 20.17 6.17 -4.48
N ARG A 100 21.20 5.59 -5.10
CA ARG A 100 22.17 4.78 -4.38
C ARG A 100 23.13 5.75 -3.73
N ALA A 101 23.36 5.57 -2.42
CA ALA A 101 24.43 6.27 -1.72
C ALA A 101 25.76 6.10 -2.49
N THR A 102 26.51 7.19 -2.62
CA THR A 102 27.80 7.24 -3.31
C THR A 102 28.97 6.77 -2.45
N GLN A 103 28.82 6.82 -1.12
CA GLN A 103 29.83 6.42 -0.15
C GLN A 103 29.21 5.58 0.97
N PRO A 104 29.98 4.66 1.61
CA PRO A 104 29.53 3.91 2.77
C PRO A 104 29.03 4.84 3.90
N GLY A 105 27.88 4.51 4.50
CA GLY A 105 27.36 5.24 5.66
C GLY A 105 26.58 6.51 5.35
N MET A 106 26.52 6.95 4.08
CA MET A 106 25.71 8.10 3.66
C MET A 106 24.20 7.86 3.81
N LEU A 107 23.74 6.63 3.56
CA LEU A 107 22.33 6.26 3.70
C LEU A 107 22.23 4.85 4.28
N ILE A 108 21.65 4.78 5.47
CA ILE A 108 21.41 3.52 6.17
C ILE A 108 19.91 3.34 6.36
N HIS A 109 19.39 2.25 5.81
CA HIS A 109 18.03 1.83 6.06
C HIS A 109 17.98 1.04 7.37
N SER A 110 16.98 1.32 8.19
CA SER A 110 16.74 0.56 9.41
C SER A 110 15.31 0.02 9.41
N ASP A 111 15.15 -1.19 9.94
CA ASP A 111 13.83 -1.78 10.14
C ASP A 111 13.80 -2.62 11.42
N ILE A 112 12.63 -2.70 12.04
CA ILE A 112 12.39 -3.48 13.25
C ILE A 112 11.50 -4.67 12.88
N CYS A 113 11.97 -5.87 13.18
CA CYS A 113 11.23 -7.11 12.99
C CYS A 113 10.80 -7.69 14.33
N GLY A 114 9.59 -8.26 14.38
CA GLY A 114 9.02 -8.95 15.54
C GLY A 114 7.58 -8.53 15.85
N PRO A 115 6.94 -9.14 16.86
CA PRO A 115 7.50 -10.14 17.78
C PRO A 115 7.71 -11.50 17.11
N MET A 116 8.82 -12.17 17.43
CA MET A 116 9.08 -13.55 17.04
C MET A 116 8.27 -14.50 17.91
N ASN A 117 7.77 -15.58 17.32
CA ASN A 117 7.01 -16.60 18.04
C ASN A 117 7.85 -17.33 19.10
N VAL A 118 9.17 -17.39 18.88
CA VAL A 118 10.12 -18.03 19.78
C VAL A 118 11.11 -16.98 20.27
N PRO A 119 11.32 -16.85 21.59
CA PRO A 119 12.35 -15.95 22.12
C PRO A 119 13.74 -16.43 21.72
N SER A 120 14.65 -15.49 21.48
CA SER A 120 16.06 -15.81 21.28
C SER A 120 16.68 -16.43 22.55
N HIS A 121 17.90 -16.95 22.44
CA HIS A 121 18.65 -17.45 23.61
C HIS A 121 18.79 -16.39 24.72
N GLY A 122 18.82 -15.10 24.35
CA GLY A 122 18.84 -13.96 25.29
C GLY A 122 17.46 -13.42 25.65
N GLY A 123 16.37 -14.13 25.36
CA GLY A 123 14.99 -13.69 25.66
C GLY A 123 14.48 -12.55 24.79
N SER A 124 15.16 -12.22 23.68
CA SER A 124 14.73 -11.16 22.78
C SER A 124 13.64 -11.64 21.83
N LEU A 125 12.59 -10.85 21.65
CA LEU A 125 11.47 -11.15 20.75
C LEU A 125 11.51 -10.30 19.47
N TYR A 126 12.38 -9.31 19.42
CA TYR A 126 12.50 -8.40 18.29
C TYR A 126 13.97 -8.27 17.90
N TYR A 127 14.20 -7.82 16.67
CA TYR A 127 15.51 -7.36 16.25
C TYR A 127 15.40 -6.12 15.36
N ILE A 128 16.45 -5.30 15.38
CA ILE A 128 16.60 -4.13 14.51
C ILE A 128 17.70 -4.42 13.52
N LEU A 129 17.36 -4.36 12.24
CA LEU A 129 18.30 -4.48 11.14
C LEU A 129 18.73 -3.09 10.70
N PHE A 130 20.03 -2.89 10.55
CA PHE A 130 20.60 -1.74 9.87
C PHE A 130 21.28 -2.24 8.59
N GLN A 131 20.96 -1.61 7.47
CA GLN A 131 21.52 -1.93 6.17
C GLN A 131 22.09 -0.67 5.51
N ASP A 132 23.39 -0.70 5.21
CA ASP A 132 24.01 0.34 4.41
C ASP A 132 23.58 0.21 2.94
N ASN A 133 23.14 1.33 2.34
CA ASN A 133 22.67 1.33 0.97
C ASN A 133 23.81 1.15 -0.04
N HIS A 134 25.00 1.68 0.25
CA HIS A 134 26.16 1.62 -0.65
C HIS A 134 26.78 0.22 -0.69
N THR A 135 27.26 -0.26 0.46
CA THR A 135 28.01 -1.52 0.61
C THR A 135 27.13 -2.75 0.75
N ARG A 136 25.84 -2.58 1.07
CA ARG A 136 24.92 -3.67 1.48
C ARG A 136 25.35 -4.39 2.76
N TYR A 137 26.29 -3.83 3.51
CA TYR A 137 26.64 -4.32 4.84
C TYR A 137 25.43 -4.25 5.76
N ARG A 138 25.23 -5.29 6.57
CA ARG A 138 24.09 -5.44 7.46
C ARG A 138 24.56 -5.82 8.84
N PHE A 139 23.99 -5.18 9.84
CA PHE A 139 24.18 -5.55 11.24
C PHE A 139 22.85 -5.51 11.99
N VAL A 140 22.76 -6.32 13.03
CA VAL A 140 21.50 -6.55 13.75
C VAL A 140 21.72 -6.36 15.25
N PHE A 141 20.76 -5.74 15.92
CA PHE A 141 20.66 -5.74 17.38
C PHE A 141 19.38 -6.44 17.81
N CYS A 142 19.49 -7.42 18.70
CA CYS A 142 18.33 -8.05 19.33
C CYS A 142 17.80 -7.16 20.46
N ILE A 143 16.47 -7.05 20.58
CA ILE A 143 15.81 -6.29 21.64
C ILE A 143 14.68 -7.11 22.26
N ALA A 144 14.49 -6.96 23.59
CA ALA A 144 13.43 -7.64 24.32
C ALA A 144 12.07 -7.01 24.04
N LYS A 145 11.98 -5.68 24.08
CA LYS A 145 10.75 -4.92 23.83
C LYS A 145 10.95 -3.89 22.73
N LYS A 146 9.86 -3.53 22.04
CA LYS A 146 9.89 -2.52 20.98
C LYS A 146 10.36 -1.13 21.46
N PHE A 147 10.11 -0.78 22.72
CA PHE A 147 10.53 0.52 23.28
C PHE A 147 12.06 0.63 23.46
N ASP A 148 12.78 -0.49 23.58
CA ASP A 148 14.24 -0.51 23.70
C ASP A 148 14.94 -0.10 22.39
N ALA A 149 14.16 0.10 21.31
CA ALA A 149 14.69 0.45 20.00
C ALA A 149 15.53 1.72 20.02
N LEU A 150 15.11 2.74 20.78
CA LEU A 150 15.84 4.00 20.87
C LEU A 150 17.27 3.80 21.38
N THR A 151 17.45 2.95 22.39
CA THR A 151 18.77 2.64 22.95
C THR A 151 19.65 1.93 21.93
N CYS A 152 19.08 1.00 21.15
CA CYS A 152 19.79 0.35 20.06
C CYS A 152 20.17 1.31 18.92
N PHE A 153 19.30 2.25 18.57
CA PHE A 153 19.62 3.32 17.62
C PHE A 153 20.79 4.18 18.10
N GLN A 154 20.78 4.62 19.37
CA GLN A 154 21.88 5.37 19.96
C GLN A 154 23.21 4.60 19.92
N ARG A 155 23.18 3.29 20.21
CA ARG A 155 24.36 2.42 20.11
C ARG A 155 24.87 2.32 18.67
N ALA A 156 23.98 2.09 17.71
CA ALA A 156 24.33 2.05 16.29
C ALA A 156 24.98 3.36 15.84
N ILE A 157 24.38 4.50 16.18
CA ILE A 157 24.91 5.84 15.86
C ILE A 157 26.32 6.03 16.41
N ARG A 158 26.54 5.71 17.70
CA ARG A 158 27.88 5.83 18.31
C ARG A 158 28.92 4.99 17.58
N SER A 159 28.58 3.75 17.22
CA SER A 159 29.47 2.89 16.43
C SER A 159 29.74 3.44 15.03
N MET A 160 28.74 4.03 14.37
CA MET A 160 28.88 4.62 13.04
C MET A 160 29.73 5.89 13.05
N ILE A 161 29.54 6.79 14.03
CA ILE A 161 30.35 8.01 14.21
C ILE A 161 31.81 7.63 14.44
N HIS A 162 32.05 6.64 15.30
CA HIS A 162 33.40 6.13 15.56
C HIS A 162 34.04 5.56 14.29
N TYR A 163 33.30 4.78 13.50
CA TYR A 163 33.80 4.25 12.23
C TYR A 163 34.08 5.33 11.18
N ALA A 164 33.23 6.38 11.13
CA ALA A 164 33.39 7.52 10.23
C ALA A 164 34.52 8.48 10.63
N GLN A 165 35.28 8.16 11.69
CA GLN A 165 36.32 9.02 12.27
C GLN A 165 35.83 10.43 12.63
N LEU A 166 34.53 10.55 12.90
CA LEU A 166 33.93 11.77 13.37
C LEU A 166 34.17 11.88 14.87
N ASN A 167 34.36 13.12 15.36
CA ASN A 167 34.52 13.33 16.79
C ASN A 167 33.25 12.83 17.50
N LEU A 168 33.44 11.95 18.48
CA LEU A 168 32.35 11.38 19.27
C LEU A 168 31.42 12.45 19.83
N VAL A 169 31.91 13.66 20.11
CA VAL A 169 31.12 14.82 20.58
C VAL A 169 29.84 15.04 19.76
N PHE A 170 29.86 14.76 18.45
CA PHE A 170 28.70 14.93 17.56
C PHE A 170 27.55 13.91 17.78
N TRP A 171 27.71 12.97 18.72
CA TRP A 171 26.71 11.94 19.00
C TRP A 171 25.36 12.54 19.41
N ALA A 172 25.37 13.66 20.12
CA ALA A 172 24.15 14.32 20.60
C ALA A 172 23.37 14.94 19.44
N GLU A 173 24.06 15.60 18.51
CA GLU A 173 23.51 16.25 17.33
C GLU A 173 22.91 15.23 16.35
N VAL A 174 23.56 14.08 16.18
CA VAL A 174 23.03 12.99 15.35
C VAL A 174 21.76 12.40 15.98
N VAL A 175 21.77 12.18 17.30
CA VAL A 175 20.59 11.70 18.03
C VAL A 175 19.45 12.71 17.96
N ASP A 176 19.75 14.00 18.14
CA ASP A 176 18.76 15.08 18.07
C ASP A 176 18.13 15.16 16.68
N ASN A 177 18.92 15.07 15.61
CA ASN A 177 18.41 15.04 14.24
C ASN A 177 17.51 13.81 13.97
N ILE A 178 17.83 12.66 14.56
CA ILE A 178 17.00 11.44 14.43
C ILE A 178 15.69 11.59 15.18
N VAL A 179 15.72 12.05 16.43
CA VAL A 179 14.49 12.34 17.21
C VAL A 179 13.66 13.40 16.52
N TYR A 180 14.29 14.45 16.02
CA TYR A 180 13.68 15.51 15.22
C TYR A 180 12.94 14.96 14.02
N THR A 181 13.56 14.04 13.28
CA THR A 181 12.99 13.36 12.11
C THR A 181 11.85 12.42 12.49
N LEU A 182 12.04 11.59 13.52
CA LEU A 182 11.03 10.63 13.99
C LEU A 182 9.77 11.34 14.47
N ASN A 183 9.91 12.45 15.20
CA ASN A 183 8.77 13.25 15.65
C ASN A 183 7.99 13.88 14.49
N ARG A 184 8.59 13.99 13.30
CA ARG A 184 7.97 14.57 12.10
C ARG A 184 7.62 13.51 11.04
N THR A 185 7.75 12.24 11.37
CA THR A 185 7.39 11.11 10.50
C THR A 185 6.25 10.33 11.15
N CYS A 186 5.21 9.99 10.37
CA CYS A 186 4.10 9.18 10.88
C CYS A 186 4.59 7.78 11.28
N SER A 187 4.01 7.23 12.34
CA SER A 187 4.35 5.88 12.83
C SER A 187 3.29 4.87 12.41
N ARG A 188 3.60 3.57 12.51
CA ARG A 188 2.58 2.52 12.28
C ARG A 188 1.40 2.59 13.26
N LEU A 189 1.60 3.14 14.46
CA LEU A 189 0.52 3.29 15.45
C LEU A 189 -0.44 4.41 15.05
N ASN A 190 0.10 5.49 14.49
CA ASN A 190 -0.64 6.67 14.06
C ASN A 190 -0.21 7.07 12.64
N PRO A 191 -0.82 6.48 11.59
CA PRO A 191 -0.40 6.69 10.21
C PRO A 191 -0.69 8.11 9.70
N HIS A 192 -1.68 8.77 10.30
CA HIS A 192 -2.24 10.04 9.81
C HIS A 192 -1.78 11.27 10.58
N ILE A 193 -1.13 11.09 11.74
CA ILE A 193 -0.68 12.19 12.59
C ILE A 193 0.76 11.93 13.04
N THR A 194 1.61 12.95 12.89
CA THR A 194 3.00 12.86 13.37
C THR A 194 3.04 13.02 14.89
N PRO A 195 4.01 12.42 15.61
CA PRO A 195 4.15 12.62 17.05
C PRO A 195 4.26 14.10 17.45
N PHE A 196 4.92 14.93 16.62
CA PHE A 196 5.01 16.38 16.82
C PHE A 196 3.65 17.07 16.71
N GLU A 197 2.86 16.76 15.69
CA GLU A 197 1.52 17.31 15.51
C GLU A 197 0.57 16.84 16.61
N ALA A 198 0.66 15.58 17.02
CA ALA A 198 -0.14 15.05 18.12
C ALA A 198 0.16 15.73 19.48
N TYR A 199 1.40 16.20 19.67
CA TYR A 199 1.83 16.84 20.92
C TYR A 199 1.62 18.37 20.90
N THR A 200 1.82 19.00 19.76
CA THR A 200 1.80 20.48 19.64
C THR A 200 0.54 21.03 19.00
N GLU A 201 -0.31 20.17 18.43
CA GLU A 201 -1.46 20.51 17.59
C GLU A 201 -1.10 21.34 16.34
N ILE A 202 0.19 21.48 16.05
CA ILE A 202 0.72 22.24 14.91
C ILE A 202 1.37 21.28 13.92
N LYS A 203 1.08 21.47 12.63
CA LYS A 203 1.72 20.67 11.57
C LYS A 203 3.22 20.97 11.49
N PRO A 204 4.10 19.94 11.47
CA PRO A 204 5.53 20.16 11.37
C PRO A 204 5.93 20.72 10.00
N SER A 205 6.82 21.72 9.99
CA SER A 205 7.43 22.25 8.77
C SER A 205 8.84 21.69 8.56
N LEU A 206 9.12 21.25 7.33
CA LEU A 206 10.45 20.78 6.90
C LEU A 206 11.16 21.76 5.94
N ALA A 207 10.66 22.99 5.81
CA ALA A 207 11.18 23.97 4.85
C ALA A 207 12.69 24.24 5.02
N HIS A 208 13.18 24.31 6.26
CA HIS A 208 14.58 24.54 6.60
C HIS A 208 15.56 23.45 6.12
N LYS A 209 15.09 22.20 5.92
CA LYS A 209 15.93 21.09 5.41
C LYS A 209 16.22 21.18 3.90
N LYS A 210 15.46 21.99 3.16
CA LYS A 210 15.66 22.15 1.70
C LYS A 210 16.96 22.89 1.36
N ASN A 211 17.47 23.69 2.28
CA ASN A 211 18.62 24.56 2.06
C ASN A 211 19.94 23.98 2.60
N SER A 212 19.93 22.77 3.16
CA SER A 212 21.06 22.17 3.89
C SER A 212 21.86 21.14 3.08
N ALA A 213 21.54 20.93 1.81
CA ALA A 213 22.16 19.92 0.94
C ALA A 213 23.28 20.49 0.04
N ALA A 214 24.03 21.47 0.55
CA ALA A 214 25.20 22.05 -0.11
C ALA A 214 26.49 21.58 0.59
#